data_AF-A0A2N9M9F3-F1
#
_entry.id   AF-A0A2N9M9F3-F1
#
_cell.length_a   1.000
_cell.length_b   1.000
_cell.length_c   1.000
_cell.angle_alpha   90.00
_cell.angle_beta   90.00
_cell.angle_gamma   90.00
#
_symmetry.space_group_name_H-M   'P 1'
#
loop_
_entity.id
_entity.type
_entity.pdbx_description
1 polymer ?
#
loop_
_entity_poly.entity_id
_entity_poly.type
_entity_poly.pdbx_seq_one_letter_code
_entity_poly.pdbx_strand_id
1 'polypeptide(L)'
;MNISKNVIRDLLPVYVAGEASAETRALVDIALAEDEELRTEVKDLATVPSMPEPAAPPDLGIAALKRTQRLLRRRTFLVGFCYFFTTLTFAFVIRPASSQLCIPVYKVAATASLCLAIGGWIEFLRNALRLRDTGLQPRYSLWPQLGWFMSSYCILTACGLVLYDWTHWYFLDRHSGMLIGLAMPLAYIGQWLKLYKPGNEVVLPVETLVTLAKRHDLEEEE
;
A
#
# COMPACT_ATOMS: atom_id res chain seq x y z
N MET A 1 -1.27 -50.55 -7.60
CA MET A 1 -2.10 -49.48 -7.01
C MET A 1 -2.96 -48.95 -8.14
N ASN A 2 -4.29 -49.02 -8.06
CA ASN A 2 -5.15 -48.66 -9.18
C ASN A 2 -5.56 -47.20 -9.06
N ILE A 3 -4.88 -46.31 -9.78
CA ILE A 3 -5.15 -44.87 -9.76
C ILE A 3 -6.23 -44.57 -10.79
N SER A 4 -7.20 -43.74 -10.41
CA SER A 4 -8.32 -43.40 -11.29
C SER A 4 -7.83 -42.62 -12.52
N LYS A 5 -8.30 -42.99 -13.71
CA LYS A 5 -8.04 -42.31 -14.99
C LYS A 5 -8.30 -40.80 -14.93
N ASN A 6 -9.26 -40.36 -14.12
CA ASN A 6 -9.57 -38.93 -13.95
C ASN A 6 -8.46 -38.17 -13.22
N VAL A 7 -7.82 -38.79 -12.23
CA VAL A 7 -6.68 -38.20 -11.52
C VAL A 7 -5.50 -38.01 -12.49
N ILE A 8 -5.32 -38.96 -13.41
CA ILE A 8 -4.26 -38.87 -14.41
C ILE A 8 -4.56 -37.77 -15.43
N ARG A 9 -5.83 -37.60 -15.84
CA ARG A 9 -6.26 -36.47 -16.68
C ARG A 9 -6.00 -35.12 -16.04
N ASP A 10 -6.25 -34.97 -14.74
CA ASP A 10 -5.98 -33.73 -14.02
C ASP A 10 -4.47 -33.40 -13.98
N LEU A 11 -3.60 -34.41 -14.09
CA LEU A 11 -2.14 -34.26 -14.10
C LEU A 11 -1.55 -34.03 -15.50
N LEU A 12 -2.30 -34.30 -16.58
CA LEU A 12 -1.81 -34.15 -17.96
C LEU A 12 -1.34 -32.73 -18.30
N PRO A 13 -2.04 -31.64 -17.91
CA PRO A 13 -1.58 -30.29 -18.23
C PRO A 13 -0.21 -29.97 -17.61
N VAL A 14 0.01 -30.38 -16.36
CA VAL A 14 1.26 -30.17 -15.62
C VAL A 14 2.39 -31.06 -16.18
N TYR A 15 2.04 -32.28 -16.60
CA TYR A 15 2.96 -33.19 -17.29
C TYR A 15 3.42 -32.63 -18.64
N VAL A 16 2.49 -32.15 -19.47
CA VAL A 16 2.78 -31.54 -20.78
C VAL A 16 3.57 -30.23 -20.66
N ALA A 17 3.31 -29.45 -19.60
CA ALA A 17 4.07 -28.25 -19.27
C ALA A 17 5.50 -28.53 -18.77
N GLY A 18 5.82 -29.78 -18.42
CA GLY A 18 7.13 -30.16 -17.86
C GLY A 18 7.32 -29.78 -16.39
N GLU A 19 6.30 -29.25 -15.72
CA GLU A 19 6.32 -28.81 -14.32
C GLU A 19 6.06 -29.96 -13.32
N ALA A 20 5.77 -31.16 -13.82
CA ALA A 20 5.50 -32.33 -12.98
C ALA A 20 6.79 -32.84 -12.29
N SER A 21 6.67 -33.18 -11.00
CA SER A 21 7.74 -33.83 -10.24
C SER A 21 8.13 -35.17 -10.86
N ALA A 22 9.34 -35.66 -10.57
CA ALA A 22 9.85 -36.91 -11.13
C ALA A 22 8.93 -38.11 -10.83
N GLU A 23 8.37 -38.16 -9.62
CA GLU A 23 7.42 -39.20 -9.20
C GLU A 23 6.09 -39.11 -9.97
N THR A 24 5.58 -37.90 -10.19
CA THR A 24 4.34 -37.66 -10.95
C THR A 24 4.51 -38.02 -12.43
N ARG A 25 5.69 -37.73 -13.01
CA ARG A 25 6.02 -38.13 -14.39
C ARG A 25 6.04 -39.64 -14.56
N ALA A 26 6.75 -40.35 -13.68
CA ALA A 26 6.81 -41.81 -13.73
C ALA A 26 5.41 -42.43 -13.64
N LEU A 27 4.52 -41.84 -12.83
CA LEU A 27 3.14 -42.29 -12.70
C LEU A 27 2.32 -42.08 -13.98
N VAL A 28 2.44 -40.91 -14.61
CA VAL A 28 1.74 -40.59 -15.87
C VAL A 28 2.28 -41.44 -17.01
N ASP A 29 3.61 -41.68 -17.07
CA ASP A 29 4.24 -42.52 -18.10
C ASP A 29 3.71 -43.96 -18.08
N ILE A 30 3.53 -44.54 -16.87
CA ILE A 30 2.95 -45.88 -16.71
C ILE A 30 1.51 -45.91 -17.24
N ALA A 31 0.71 -44.89 -16.95
CA ALA A 31 -0.67 -44.83 -17.41
C ALA A 31 -0.80 -44.56 -18.92
N LEU A 32 0.11 -43.78 -19.49
CA LEU A 32 0.20 -43.59 -20.94
C LEU A 32 0.61 -44.89 -21.65
N ALA A 33 1.43 -45.74 -21.03
CA ALA A 33 1.78 -47.04 -21.60
C ALA A 33 0.54 -47.97 -21.71
N GLU A 34 -0.44 -47.82 -20.81
CA GLU A 34 -1.62 -48.69 -20.74
C GLU A 34 -2.82 -48.19 -21.56
N ASP A 35 -2.96 -46.87 -21.78
CA ASP A 35 -4.17 -46.26 -22.37
C ASP A 35 -3.89 -45.38 -23.61
N GLU A 36 -4.37 -45.80 -24.78
CA GLU A 36 -4.22 -45.08 -26.05
C GLU A 36 -5.04 -43.78 -26.11
N GLU A 37 -6.15 -43.69 -25.37
CA GLU A 37 -6.96 -42.45 -25.32
C GLU A 37 -6.19 -41.33 -24.63
N LEU A 38 -5.48 -41.64 -23.53
CA LEU A 38 -4.67 -40.67 -22.80
C LEU A 38 -3.50 -40.16 -23.65
N ARG A 39 -2.90 -41.01 -24.50
CA ARG A 39 -1.84 -40.59 -25.44
C ARG A 39 -2.34 -39.59 -26.48
N THR A 40 -3.58 -39.76 -26.93
CA THR A 40 -4.21 -38.86 -27.89
C THR A 40 -4.47 -37.50 -27.23
N GLU A 41 -4.98 -37.52 -26.00
CA GLU A 41 -5.23 -36.31 -25.18
C GLU A 41 -3.93 -35.52 -24.89
N VAL A 42 -2.82 -36.22 -24.63
CA VAL A 42 -1.48 -35.59 -24.48
C VAL A 42 -1.01 -34.93 -25.77
N LYS A 43 -1.21 -35.56 -26.94
CA LYS A 43 -0.83 -34.97 -28.23
C LYS A 43 -1.63 -33.70 -28.52
N ASP A 44 -2.93 -33.73 -28.22
CA ASP A 44 -3.81 -32.56 -28.39
C ASP A 44 -3.39 -31.42 -27.46
N LEU A 45 -3.09 -31.71 -26.18
CA LEU A 45 -2.59 -30.72 -25.23
C LEU A 45 -1.21 -30.17 -25.60
N ALA A 46 -0.31 -31.02 -26.13
CA ALA A 46 1.02 -30.61 -26.59
C ALA A 46 0.98 -29.78 -27.90
N THR A 47 -0.11 -29.87 -28.67
CA THR A 47 -0.31 -29.02 -29.87
C THR A 47 -0.83 -27.63 -29.54
N VAL A 48 -1.34 -27.40 -28.33
CA VAL A 48 -1.65 -26.05 -27.87
C VAL A 48 -0.32 -25.32 -27.72
N PRO A 49 -0.07 -24.23 -28.48
CA PRO A 49 1.17 -23.49 -28.35
C PRO A 49 1.26 -23.02 -26.89
N SER A 50 2.23 -23.58 -26.16
CA SER A 50 2.66 -22.99 -24.89
C SER A 50 2.94 -21.52 -25.20
N MET A 51 2.09 -20.63 -24.68
CA MET A 51 2.37 -19.20 -24.76
C MET A 51 3.77 -19.04 -24.17
N PRO A 52 4.71 -18.38 -24.87
CA PRO A 52 6.01 -18.10 -24.28
C PRO A 52 5.72 -17.41 -22.96
N GLU A 53 6.10 -18.05 -21.86
CA GLU A 53 6.05 -17.42 -20.56
C GLU A 53 6.80 -16.10 -20.74
N PRO A 54 6.14 -14.94 -20.57
CA PRO A 54 6.78 -13.68 -20.84
C PRO A 54 7.93 -13.58 -19.84
N ALA A 55 9.15 -13.88 -20.31
CA ALA A 55 10.35 -13.88 -19.50
C ALA A 55 10.40 -12.53 -18.80
N ALA A 56 10.08 -12.54 -17.51
CA ALA A 56 10.07 -11.31 -16.73
C ALA A 56 11.48 -10.74 -16.84
N PRO A 57 11.65 -9.52 -17.39
CA PRO A 57 12.97 -8.94 -17.53
C PRO A 57 13.68 -9.00 -16.17
N PRO A 58 14.92 -9.50 -16.08
CA PRO A 58 15.60 -9.70 -14.80
C PRO A 58 15.73 -8.39 -13.98
N ASP A 59 15.65 -7.24 -14.64
CA ASP A 59 15.65 -5.91 -14.01
C ASP A 59 14.29 -5.44 -13.48
N LEU A 60 13.18 -6.11 -13.81
CA LEU A 60 11.84 -5.65 -13.48
C LEU A 60 11.60 -5.71 -11.96
N GLY A 61 12.16 -6.71 -11.28
CA GLY A 61 12.12 -6.83 -9.82
C GLY A 61 12.89 -5.71 -9.11
N ILE A 62 14.13 -5.43 -9.54
CA ILE A 62 14.98 -4.38 -8.94
C ILE A 62 14.40 -2.99 -9.24
N ALA A 63 13.92 -2.75 -10.45
CA ALA A 63 13.28 -1.50 -10.84
C ALA A 63 11.98 -1.26 -10.05
N ALA A 64 11.16 -2.31 -9.87
CA ALA A 64 9.96 -2.24 -9.04
C ALA A 64 10.30 -1.93 -7.58
N LEU A 65 11.32 -2.59 -7.01
CA LEU A 65 11.78 -2.35 -5.64
C LEU A 65 12.31 -0.91 -5.45
N LYS A 66 13.12 -0.41 -6.39
CA LYS A 66 13.60 0.99 -6.35
C LYS A 66 12.44 1.98 -6.45
N ARG A 67 11.43 1.68 -7.27
CA ARG A 67 10.22 2.51 -7.42
C ARG A 67 9.42 2.54 -6.12
N THR A 68 9.20 1.41 -5.46
CA THR A 68 8.48 1.35 -4.18
C THR A 68 9.26 2.03 -3.06
N GLN A 69 10.58 1.83 -2.96
CA GLN A 69 11.43 2.52 -2.00
C GLN A 69 11.40 4.05 -2.17
N ARG A 70 11.43 4.54 -3.42
CA ARG A 70 11.32 5.98 -3.70
C ARG A 70 9.97 6.54 -3.27
N LEU A 71 8.88 5.80 -3.51
CA LEU A 71 7.54 6.18 -3.07
C LEU A 71 7.43 6.22 -1.55
N LEU A 72 7.97 5.21 -0.85
CA LEU A 72 8.00 5.17 0.62
C LEU A 72 8.82 6.32 1.22
N ARG A 73 10.02 6.59 0.68
CA ARG A 73 10.86 7.70 1.15
C ARG A 73 10.16 9.04 0.93
N ARG A 74 9.54 9.23 -0.23
CA ARG A 74 8.77 10.44 -0.55
C ARG A 74 7.59 10.60 0.40
N ARG A 75 6.89 9.51 0.75
CA ARG A 75 5.80 9.50 1.74
C ARG A 75 6.29 9.99 3.10
N THR A 76 7.38 9.44 3.64
CA THR A 76 7.92 9.84 4.95
C THR A 76 8.32 11.32 4.95
N PHE A 77 8.99 11.78 3.89
CA PHE A 77 9.35 13.18 3.73
C PHE A 77 8.13 14.11 3.67
N LEU A 78 7.11 13.75 2.87
CA LEU A 78 5.86 14.51 2.75
C LEU A 78 5.14 14.63 4.09
N VAL A 79 5.06 13.54 4.87
CA VAL A 79 4.43 13.57 6.20
C VAL A 79 5.15 14.55 7.13
N GLY A 80 6.48 14.47 7.20
CA GLY A 80 7.29 15.41 7.99
C GLY A 80 7.09 16.86 7.56
N PHE A 81 7.09 17.11 6.25
CA PHE A 81 6.83 18.43 5.66
C PHE A 81 5.44 18.96 6.06
N CYS A 82 4.39 18.14 5.95
CA CYS A 82 3.03 18.52 6.30
C CYS A 82 2.90 18.91 7.77
N TYR A 83 3.44 18.09 8.68
CA TYR A 83 3.40 18.38 10.10
C TYR A 83 4.23 19.62 10.46
N PHE A 84 5.39 19.81 9.85
CA PHE A 84 6.22 20.98 10.09
C PHE A 84 5.46 22.27 9.76
N PHE A 85 4.88 22.39 8.58
CA PHE A 85 4.15 23.60 8.17
C PHE A 85 2.83 23.80 8.94
N THR A 86 2.14 22.71 9.28
CA THR A 86 0.93 22.77 10.12
C THR A 86 1.27 23.33 11.50
N THR A 87 2.30 22.79 12.16
CA THR A 87 2.76 23.26 13.47
C THR A 87 3.32 24.68 13.40
N LEU A 88 4.03 25.03 12.32
CA LEU A 88 4.57 26.37 12.09
C LEU A 88 3.45 27.42 12.04
N THR A 89 2.28 27.08 11.52
CA THR A 89 1.10 27.96 11.52
C THR A 89 0.72 28.36 12.95
N PHE A 90 0.67 27.40 13.88
CA PHE A 90 0.37 27.69 15.29
C PHE A 90 1.41 28.58 15.95
N ALA A 91 2.69 28.41 15.60
CA ALA A 91 3.78 29.21 16.15
C ALA A 91 3.64 30.71 15.80
N PHE A 92 3.06 31.03 14.64
CA PHE A 92 2.79 32.42 14.25
C PHE A 92 1.55 33.01 14.92
N VAL A 93 0.50 32.22 15.12
CA VAL A 93 -0.77 32.70 15.70
C VAL A 93 -0.66 32.96 17.21
N ILE A 94 0.11 32.15 17.95
CA ILE A 94 0.17 32.24 19.43
C ILE A 94 1.05 33.42 19.91
N ARG A 95 1.75 34.14 19.02
CA ARG A 95 2.64 35.22 19.43
C ARG A 95 1.88 36.41 20.02
N PRO A 96 2.30 36.94 21.19
CA PRO A 96 1.66 38.08 21.82
C PRO A 96 1.84 39.34 20.98
N ALA A 97 0.77 40.14 20.88
CA ALA A 97 0.62 41.35 20.07
C ALA A 97 1.46 42.57 20.53
N SER A 98 2.60 42.34 21.20
CA SER A 98 3.39 43.41 21.83
C SER A 98 4.08 44.34 20.83
N SER A 99 4.20 43.97 19.55
CA SER A 99 4.73 44.82 18.49
C SER A 99 3.70 45.02 17.37
N GLN A 100 2.86 46.06 17.52
CA GLN A 100 1.84 46.46 16.54
C GLN A 100 2.40 46.66 15.11
N LEU A 101 3.69 46.96 14.98
CA LEU A 101 4.37 47.16 13.69
C LEU A 101 4.53 45.87 12.85
N CYS A 102 4.55 44.69 13.46
CA CYS A 102 4.85 43.43 12.78
C CYS A 102 3.62 42.54 12.53
N ILE A 103 2.44 42.97 12.97
CA ILE A 103 1.17 42.22 12.84
C ILE A 103 0.94 41.70 11.41
N PRO A 104 0.99 42.52 10.33
CA PRO A 104 0.65 42.03 8.99
C PRO A 104 1.62 40.94 8.49
N VAL A 105 2.90 41.01 8.88
CA VAL A 105 3.92 40.04 8.45
C VAL A 105 3.62 38.65 9.04
N TYR A 106 3.25 38.58 10.32
CA TYR A 106 2.92 37.30 10.95
C TYR A 106 1.62 36.70 10.40
N LYS A 107 0.60 37.51 10.10
CA LYS A 107 -0.64 37.03 9.46
C LYS A 107 -0.36 36.43 8.09
N VAL A 108 0.43 37.13 7.28
CA VAL A 108 0.83 36.65 5.95
C VAL A 108 1.69 35.38 6.07
N ALA A 109 2.66 35.34 6.99
CA ALA A 109 3.48 34.14 7.22
C ALA A 109 2.64 32.93 7.67
N ALA A 110 1.68 33.12 8.57
CA ALA A 110 0.74 32.09 9.00
C ALA A 110 -0.09 31.57 7.82
N THR A 111 -0.70 32.46 7.02
CA THR A 111 -1.46 32.05 5.82
C THR A 111 -0.60 31.32 4.80
N ALA A 112 0.62 31.80 4.53
CA ALA A 112 1.55 31.15 3.60
C ALA A 112 1.93 29.75 4.09
N SER A 113 2.20 29.59 5.39
CA SER A 113 2.50 28.30 5.99
C SER A 113 1.33 27.32 5.92
N LEU A 114 0.10 27.81 6.11
CA LEU A 114 -1.12 27.00 5.99
C LEU A 114 -1.34 26.55 4.54
N CYS A 115 -1.16 27.45 3.56
CA CYS A 115 -1.26 27.10 2.14
C CYS A 115 -0.23 26.03 1.75
N LEU A 116 1.01 26.14 2.23
CA LEU A 116 2.05 25.12 2.02
C LEU A 116 1.70 23.79 2.69
N ALA A 117 1.12 23.82 3.90
CA ALA A 117 0.64 22.62 4.57
C ALA A 117 -0.46 21.93 3.76
N ILE A 118 -1.48 22.67 3.30
CA ILE A 118 -2.57 22.14 2.47
C ILE A 118 -2.01 21.53 1.18
N GLY A 119 -1.11 22.23 0.49
CA GLY A 119 -0.43 21.71 -0.70
C GLY A 119 0.35 20.42 -0.43
N GLY A 120 1.06 20.37 0.69
CA GLY A 120 1.76 19.16 1.15
C GLY A 120 0.82 17.99 1.40
N TRP A 121 -0.32 18.22 2.08
CA TRP A 121 -1.32 17.20 2.35
C TRP A 121 -1.96 16.66 1.06
N ILE A 122 -2.22 17.52 0.08
CA ILE A 122 -2.72 17.12 -1.24
C ILE A 122 -1.70 16.23 -1.96
N GLU A 123 -0.42 16.60 -1.98
CA GLU A 123 0.63 15.79 -2.59
C GLU A 123 0.86 14.47 -1.84
N PHE A 124 0.73 14.47 -0.52
CA PHE A 124 0.74 13.26 0.30
C PHE A 124 -0.41 12.32 -0.07
N LEU A 125 -1.64 12.84 -0.21
CA LEU A 125 -2.80 12.05 -0.63
C LEU A 125 -2.63 11.47 -2.04
N ARG A 126 -2.11 12.26 -2.99
CA ARG A 126 -1.77 11.78 -4.34
C ARG A 126 -0.71 10.68 -4.31
N ASN A 127 0.31 10.84 -3.46
CA ASN A 127 1.34 9.82 -3.28
C ASN A 127 0.75 8.54 -2.67
N ALA A 128 -0.09 8.66 -1.64
CA ALA A 128 -0.77 7.54 -1.01
C ALA A 128 -1.68 6.78 -1.99
N LEU A 129 -2.41 7.50 -2.86
CA LEU A 129 -3.19 6.90 -3.94
C LEU A 129 -2.31 6.10 -4.91
N ARG A 130 -1.15 6.64 -5.31
CA ARG A 130 -0.21 5.91 -6.18
C ARG A 130 0.40 4.67 -5.52
N LEU A 131 0.61 4.67 -4.19
CA LEU A 131 1.06 3.47 -3.48
C LEU A 131 -0.05 2.41 -3.42
N ARG A 132 -1.32 2.80 -3.34
CA ARG A 132 -2.44 1.85 -3.34
C ARG A 132 -2.43 0.98 -4.61
N ASP A 133 -2.11 1.59 -5.75
CA ASP A 133 -2.03 0.89 -7.04
C ASP A 133 -0.90 -0.15 -7.08
N THR A 134 0.09 -0.07 -6.19
CA THR A 134 1.20 -1.04 -6.11
C THR A 134 0.88 -2.30 -5.30
N GLY A 135 -0.34 -2.43 -4.76
CA GLY A 135 -0.78 -3.64 -4.05
C GLY A 135 -0.13 -3.89 -2.68
N LEU A 136 0.82 -3.05 -2.26
CA LEU A 136 1.45 -3.13 -0.93
C LEU A 136 0.44 -2.73 0.14
N GLN A 137 -0.20 -3.72 0.75
CA GLN A 137 -1.15 -3.50 1.85
C GLN A 137 -0.39 -3.33 3.18
N PRO A 138 -0.54 -2.19 3.88
CA PRO A 138 0.05 -2.05 5.20
C PRO A 138 -0.70 -2.92 6.22
N ARG A 139 0.03 -3.41 7.22
CA ARG A 139 -0.53 -4.16 8.34
C ARG A 139 -1.55 -3.31 9.09
N TYR A 140 -2.68 -3.92 9.44
CA TYR A 140 -3.73 -3.28 10.23
C TYR A 140 -3.18 -2.79 11.57
N SER A 141 -3.42 -1.51 11.87
CA SER A 141 -3.02 -0.86 13.11
C SER A 141 -4.02 0.25 13.43
N LEU A 142 -4.31 0.46 14.71
CA LEU A 142 -5.14 1.56 15.19
C LEU A 142 -4.39 2.90 15.15
N TRP A 143 -3.06 2.87 15.22
CA TRP A 143 -2.21 4.06 15.29
C TRP A 143 -2.37 5.00 14.10
N PRO A 144 -2.43 4.52 12.85
CA PRO A 144 -2.67 5.41 11.72
C PRO A 144 -4.06 6.04 11.70
N GLN A 145 -5.08 5.35 12.23
CA GLN A 145 -6.43 5.94 12.32
C GLN A 145 -6.40 7.14 13.28
N LEU A 146 -5.79 6.96 14.46
CA LEU A 146 -5.56 8.06 15.39
C LEU A 146 -4.71 9.17 14.76
N GLY A 147 -3.69 8.82 13.98
CA GLY A 147 -2.87 9.77 13.25
C GLY A 147 -3.67 10.62 12.25
N TRP A 148 -4.59 10.01 11.50
CA TRP A 148 -5.49 10.72 10.57
C TRP A 148 -6.47 11.64 11.29
N PHE A 149 -7.09 11.16 12.37
CA PHE A 149 -7.97 11.99 13.21
C PHE A 149 -7.20 13.21 13.76
N MET A 150 -6.04 12.98 14.36
CA MET A 150 -5.20 14.06 14.90
C MET A 150 -4.76 15.04 13.80
N SER A 151 -4.34 14.54 12.64
CA SER A 151 -3.95 15.39 11.51
C SER A 151 -5.10 16.26 11.03
N SER A 152 -6.28 15.67 10.83
CA SER A 152 -7.47 16.40 10.38
C SER A 152 -7.87 17.48 11.38
N TYR A 153 -7.84 17.16 12.67
CA TYR A 153 -8.13 18.11 13.75
C TYR A 153 -7.11 19.27 13.76
N CYS A 154 -5.81 18.97 13.65
CA CYS A 154 -4.77 20.00 13.59
C CYS A 154 -4.92 20.93 12.39
N ILE A 155 -5.18 20.40 11.19
CA ILE A 155 -5.39 21.21 9.97
C ILE A 155 -6.61 22.11 10.14
N LEU A 156 -7.72 21.55 10.61
CA LEU A 156 -8.97 22.30 10.77
C LEU A 156 -8.84 23.41 11.82
N THR A 157 -8.16 23.10 12.92
CA THR A 157 -7.86 24.08 13.98
C THR A 157 -6.92 25.17 13.47
N ALA A 158 -5.87 24.82 12.73
CA ALA A 158 -4.95 25.80 12.13
C ALA A 158 -5.70 26.72 11.14
N CYS A 159 -6.57 26.16 10.32
CA CYS A 159 -7.40 26.93 9.38
C CYS A 159 -8.36 27.87 10.13
N GLY A 160 -9.04 27.37 11.16
CA GLY A 160 -9.92 28.16 12.02
C GLY A 160 -9.19 29.32 12.72
N LEU A 161 -7.99 29.07 13.23
CA LEU A 161 -7.15 30.09 13.87
C LEU A 161 -6.71 31.18 12.90
N VAL A 162 -6.29 30.82 11.69
CA VAL A 162 -5.92 31.80 10.66
C VAL A 162 -7.14 32.62 10.26
N LEU A 163 -8.30 31.99 10.04
CA LEU A 163 -9.55 32.70 9.73
C LEU A 163 -9.95 33.64 10.86
N TYR A 164 -9.87 33.18 12.10
CA TYR A 164 -10.16 33.99 13.29
C TYR A 164 -9.26 35.22 13.36
N ASP A 165 -7.96 35.06 13.11
CA ASP A 165 -7.01 36.17 13.12
C ASP A 165 -7.31 37.21 12.02
N TRP A 166 -7.80 36.80 10.85
CA TRP A 166 -8.16 37.73 9.77
C TRP A 166 -9.51 38.42 9.97
N THR A 167 -10.49 37.73 10.51
CA THR A 167 -11.90 38.17 10.50
C THR A 167 -12.40 38.61 11.88
N HIS A 168 -11.64 38.37 12.94
CA HIS A 168 -12.05 38.55 14.35
C HIS A 168 -13.41 37.89 14.67
N TRP A 169 -13.75 36.82 13.94
CA TRP A 169 -15.03 36.16 14.08
C TRP A 169 -15.06 35.27 15.33
N TYR A 170 -15.63 35.80 16.42
CA TYR A 170 -15.83 35.11 17.69
C TYR A 170 -16.62 33.79 17.61
N PHE A 171 -17.23 33.48 16.46
CA PHE A 171 -17.99 32.24 16.24
C PHE A 171 -17.13 30.98 16.46
N LEU A 172 -15.84 31.04 16.16
CA LEU A 172 -14.93 29.89 16.30
C LEU A 172 -14.56 29.55 17.75
N ASP A 173 -14.54 30.52 18.66
CA ASP A 173 -14.18 30.31 20.07
C ASP A 173 -15.24 29.49 20.82
N ARG A 174 -16.52 29.69 20.46
CA ARG A 174 -17.66 28.98 21.07
C ARG A 174 -17.93 27.59 20.49
N HIS A 175 -17.42 27.31 19.29
CA HIS A 175 -17.77 26.11 18.51
C HIS A 175 -16.60 25.18 18.22
N SER A 176 -15.60 25.11 19.11
CA SER A 176 -14.52 24.11 19.03
C SER A 176 -15.05 22.67 18.87
N GLY A 177 -16.23 22.36 19.43
CA GLY A 177 -16.93 21.09 19.21
C GLY A 177 -17.39 20.85 17.76
N MET A 178 -17.73 21.88 16.98
CA MET A 178 -18.05 21.73 15.55
C MET A 178 -16.82 21.35 14.72
N LEU A 179 -15.62 21.79 15.13
CA LEU A 179 -14.38 21.41 14.44
C LEU A 179 -14.12 19.90 14.56
N ILE A 180 -14.50 19.28 15.68
CA ILE A 180 -14.43 17.81 15.84
C ILE A 180 -15.38 17.11 14.86
N GLY A 181 -16.59 17.64 14.67
CA GLY A 181 -17.56 17.12 13.71
C GLY A 181 -17.08 17.21 12.25
N LEU A 182 -16.37 18.28 11.89
CA LEU A 182 -15.78 18.46 10.56
C LEU A 182 -14.49 17.66 10.34
N ALA A 183 -13.78 17.28 11.40
CA ALA A 183 -12.60 16.41 11.32
C ALA A 183 -12.98 14.95 10.97
N MET A 184 -14.16 14.48 11.39
CA MET A 184 -14.66 13.13 11.13
C MET A 184 -14.67 12.75 9.62
N PRO A 185 -15.24 13.55 8.70
CA PRO A 185 -15.18 13.27 7.26
C PRO A 185 -13.76 13.14 6.71
N LEU A 186 -12.83 13.99 7.16
CA LEU A 186 -11.43 13.95 6.74
C LEU A 186 -10.73 12.69 7.25
N ALA A 187 -11.01 12.27 8.48
CA ALA A 187 -10.54 10.99 9.01
C ALA A 187 -11.15 9.80 8.25
N TYR A 188 -12.42 9.91 7.84
CA TYR A 188 -13.10 8.91 7.04
C TYR A 188 -12.49 8.77 5.64
N ILE A 189 -11.99 9.85 5.02
CA ILE A 189 -11.22 9.77 3.77
C ILE A 189 -9.96 8.89 3.96
N GLY A 190 -9.28 9.03 5.11
CA GLY A 190 -8.14 8.18 5.47
C GLY A 190 -8.51 6.70 5.56
N GLN A 191 -9.72 6.38 6.06
CA GLN A 191 -10.26 5.02 6.07
C GLN A 191 -10.68 4.55 4.68
N TRP A 192 -11.38 5.40 3.91
CA TRP A 192 -11.88 5.11 2.56
C TRP A 192 -10.77 4.83 1.55
N LEU A 193 -9.59 5.43 1.75
CA LEU A 193 -8.39 5.12 0.99
C LEU A 193 -7.97 3.63 1.08
N LYS A 194 -8.65 2.80 1.90
CA LYS A 194 -8.41 1.35 2.05
C LYS A 194 -6.94 1.04 2.32
N LEU A 195 -6.27 1.93 3.05
CA LEU A 195 -4.97 1.62 3.67
C LEU A 195 -5.09 0.49 4.71
N TYR A 196 -6.31 0.05 5.02
CA TYR A 196 -6.63 -0.97 6.01
C TYR A 196 -7.75 -1.87 5.47
N LYS A 197 -7.42 -2.88 4.66
CA LYS A 197 -8.37 -3.98 4.39
C LYS A 197 -8.37 -4.88 5.64
N PRO A 198 -9.52 -5.28 6.20
CA PRO A 198 -9.55 -6.26 7.27
C PRO A 198 -8.93 -7.56 6.76
N GLY A 199 -7.88 -8.02 7.43
CA GLY A 199 -7.10 -9.21 7.08
C GLY A 199 -7.87 -10.51 7.37
N ASN A 200 -9.03 -10.69 6.73
CA ASN A 200 -9.76 -11.96 6.76
C ASN A 200 -9.27 -12.92 5.66
N GLU A 201 -8.41 -12.47 4.75
CA GLU A 201 -7.59 -13.39 3.96
C GLU A 201 -6.46 -13.86 4.88
N VAL A 202 -6.54 -15.12 5.30
CA VAL A 202 -5.46 -15.86 5.95
C VAL A 202 -4.25 -15.70 5.05
N VAL A 203 -3.38 -14.75 5.40
CA VAL A 203 -2.02 -14.72 4.88
C VAL A 203 -1.40 -15.98 5.46
N LEU A 204 -1.49 -17.08 4.72
CA LEU A 204 -0.58 -18.21 4.90
C LEU A 204 0.78 -17.57 5.06
N PRO A 205 1.47 -17.77 6.20
CA PRO A 205 2.76 -17.17 6.42
C PRO A 205 3.57 -17.56 5.19
N VAL A 206 3.86 -16.58 4.34
CA VAL A 206 4.84 -16.75 3.28
C VAL A 206 6.06 -17.12 4.08
N GLU A 207 6.36 -18.42 4.14
CA GLU A 207 7.63 -18.94 4.57
C GLU A 207 8.62 -18.04 3.87
N THR A 208 9.21 -17.18 4.68
CA THR A 208 10.05 -16.10 4.21
C THR A 208 11.00 -16.69 3.17
N LEU A 209 11.27 -15.98 2.08
CA LEU A 209 12.28 -16.44 1.12
C LEU A 209 13.61 -16.83 1.81
N VAL A 210 13.85 -16.31 3.02
CA VAL A 210 14.90 -16.73 3.95
C VAL A 210 14.76 -18.18 4.46
N THR A 211 13.55 -18.64 4.84
CA THR A 211 13.30 -20.04 5.22
C THR A 211 13.34 -20.98 4.03
N LEU A 212 12.89 -20.54 2.84
CA LEU A 212 13.02 -21.31 1.60
C LEU A 212 14.48 -21.40 1.13
N ALA A 213 15.24 -20.30 1.16
CA ALA A 213 16.67 -20.31 0.86
C ALA A 213 17.46 -21.17 1.84
N LYS A 214 17.14 -21.08 3.14
CA LYS A 214 17.78 -21.90 4.16
C LYS A 214 17.45 -23.39 4.05
N ARG A 215 16.31 -23.75 3.43
CA ARG A 215 15.97 -25.15 3.14
C ARG A 215 16.71 -25.65 1.89
N HIS A 216 16.85 -24.81 0.87
CA HIS A 216 17.63 -25.14 -0.33
C HIS A 216 19.12 -25.35 -0.01
N ASP A 217 19.71 -24.53 0.86
CA ASP A 217 21.11 -24.70 1.28
C ASP A 217 21.34 -26.00 2.07
N LEU A 218 20.31 -26.53 2.75
CA LEU A 218 20.40 -27.79 3.50
C LEU A 218 20.21 -29.03 2.61
N GLU A 219 19.53 -28.90 1.46
CA GLU A 219 19.32 -29.99 0.51
C GLU A 219 20.52 -30.18 -0.44
N GLU A 220 21.44 -29.22 -0.57
CA GLU A 220 22.69 -29.36 -1.34
C GLU A 220 23.85 -29.97 -0.54
N GLU A 221 23.75 -30.07 0.79
CA GLU A 221 24.79 -30.64 1.66
C GLU A 221 24.61 -32.15 1.98
N GLU A 222 23.48 -32.76 1.61
CA GLU A 222 23.23 -34.22 1.70
C GLU A 222 23.51 -34.97 0.39
#